data_AF-A0A1W5T7P1-F1
#
_entry.id   AF-A0A1W5T7P1-F1
#
_cell.length_a   1.000
_cell.length_b   1.000
_cell.length_c   1.000
_cell.angle_alpha   90.00
_cell.angle_beta   90.00
_cell.angle_gamma   90.00
#
_symmetry.space_group_name_H-M   'P 1'
#
loop_
_entity.id
_entity.type
_entity.pdbx_description
1 polymer ?
#
loop_
_entity_poly.entity_id
_entity_poly.type
_entity_poly.pdbx_seq_one_letter_code
_entity_poly.pdbx_strand_id
1 'polypeptide(L)'
;MCELDILHDSLYQFCPELHLKRLNSLTLACHALLDCKTLTLTELGRNLPTKARTKHNIKRIDRLLGNRHLHKERLAVYRWHASFICSGNTMPIVLVDWSDIREQKRLMVLRASVALHGRSVTLYEKAFPLSEQCSKKAHDQFLADLASILPSNTTPLIVSDAGFKVPWYKSVEKLGWYWLSRVRGKGHCCKVSDEAAFCLIQRPYISKTLLTRRISPRGSP
;
A
#
# COMPACT_ATOMS: atom_id res chain seq x y z
N MET A 1 14.02 4.15 19.61
CA MET A 1 14.79 5.29 19.06
C MET A 1 15.78 4.80 18.02
N CYS A 2 16.58 3.78 18.33
CA CYS A 2 17.46 3.10 17.38
C CYS A 2 16.75 2.68 16.08
N GLU A 3 15.47 2.29 16.12
CA GLU A 3 14.74 1.89 14.90
C GLU A 3 14.53 3.05 13.91
N LEU A 4 14.33 4.27 14.42
CA LEU A 4 14.15 5.47 13.60
C LEU A 4 15.45 5.91 12.96
N ASP A 5 16.57 5.72 13.66
CA ASP A 5 17.91 5.99 13.13
C ASP A 5 18.24 4.98 12.02
N ILE A 6 17.98 3.68 12.23
CA ILE A 6 18.14 2.65 11.19
C ILE A 6 17.30 2.97 9.94
N LEU A 7 16.04 3.38 10.13
CA LEU A 7 15.17 3.77 9.02
C LEU A 7 15.67 5.03 8.31
N HIS A 8 16.15 6.02 9.05
CA HIS A 8 16.74 7.23 8.48
C HIS A 8 17.96 6.89 7.63
N ASP A 9 18.93 6.14 8.18
CA ASP A 9 20.15 5.76 7.50
C ASP A 9 19.84 4.92 6.24
N SER A 10 18.88 4.00 6.34
CA SER A 10 18.42 3.20 5.21
C SER A 10 17.81 4.07 4.11
N LEU A 11 16.91 5.00 4.46
CA LEU A 11 16.31 5.91 3.49
C LEU A 11 17.36 6.83 2.87
N TYR A 12 18.33 7.31 3.65
CA TYR A 12 19.41 8.13 3.14
C TYR A 12 20.28 7.36 2.13
N GLN A 13 20.61 6.11 2.44
CA GLN A 13 21.45 5.26 1.59
C GLN A 13 20.73 4.82 0.31
N PHE A 14 19.46 4.43 0.40
CA PHE A 14 18.76 3.75 -0.69
C PHE A 14 17.72 4.61 -1.41
N CYS A 15 17.43 5.83 -0.94
CA CYS A 15 16.55 6.78 -1.62
C CYS A 15 17.29 8.10 -1.93
N PRO A 16 18.24 8.11 -2.90
CA PRO A 16 19.04 9.30 -3.23
C PRO A 16 18.20 10.48 -3.77
N GLU A 17 16.98 10.21 -4.25
CA GLU A 17 16.01 11.24 -4.65
C GLU A 17 15.54 12.09 -3.45
N LEU A 18 15.61 11.55 -2.23
CA LEU A 18 15.12 12.21 -1.03
C LEU A 18 16.19 13.15 -0.47
N HIS A 19 15.93 14.45 -0.53
CA HIS A 19 16.90 15.43 -0.06
C HIS A 19 17.09 15.36 1.46
N LEU A 20 18.34 15.33 1.92
CA LEU A 20 18.71 15.16 3.33
C LEU A 20 17.94 16.08 4.32
N LYS A 21 17.85 17.38 4.04
CA LYS A 21 17.04 18.32 4.87
C LYS A 21 15.55 17.94 5.00
N ARG A 22 14.95 17.35 3.96
CA ARG A 22 13.56 16.88 3.97
C ARG A 22 13.45 15.60 4.79
N LEU A 23 14.36 14.64 4.57
CA LEU A 23 14.45 13.42 5.37
C LEU A 23 14.62 13.73 6.86
N ASN A 24 15.59 14.57 7.24
CA ASN A 24 15.79 14.98 8.63
C ASN A 24 14.55 15.63 9.25
N SER A 25 13.82 16.44 8.46
CA SER A 25 12.60 17.08 8.95
C SER A 25 11.44 16.09 9.09
N LEU A 26 11.35 15.09 8.21
CA LEU A 26 10.38 14.01 8.30
C LEU A 26 10.65 13.13 9.52
N THR A 27 11.90 12.65 9.69
CA THR A 27 12.33 11.86 10.84
C THR A 27 12.06 12.58 12.15
N LEU A 28 12.36 13.88 12.23
CA LEU A 28 12.06 14.69 13.41
C LEU A 28 10.54 14.77 13.72
N ALA A 29 9.70 14.87 12.68
CA ALA A 29 8.25 14.83 12.86
C ALA A 29 7.76 13.44 13.30
N CYS A 30 8.38 12.37 12.81
CA CYS A 30 8.10 11.00 13.25
C CYS A 30 8.45 10.80 14.73
N HIS A 31 9.58 11.33 15.21
CA HIS A 31 9.89 11.32 16.65
C HIS A 31 8.78 11.97 17.47
N ALA A 32 8.41 13.21 17.12
CA ALA A 32 7.34 13.92 17.80
C ALA A 32 6.02 13.14 17.80
N LEU A 33 5.69 12.46 16.69
CA LEU A 33 4.50 11.62 16.58
C LEU A 33 4.53 10.40 17.49
N LEU A 34 5.67 9.70 17.57
CA LEU A 34 5.80 8.52 18.43
C LEU A 34 5.70 8.90 19.91
N ASP A 35 6.22 10.08 20.27
CA ASP A 35 6.17 10.58 21.63
C ASP A 35 4.75 11.05 22.02
N CYS A 36 4.12 11.89 21.18
CA CYS A 36 2.81 12.49 21.51
C CYS A 36 1.60 11.61 21.13
N LYS A 37 1.82 10.59 20.29
CA LYS A 37 0.81 9.65 19.78
C LYS A 37 -0.40 10.32 19.10
N THR A 38 -0.27 11.59 18.71
CA THR A 38 -1.35 12.42 18.20
C THR A 38 -0.97 13.07 16.87
N LEU A 39 -1.58 12.60 15.79
CA LEU A 39 -1.29 13.07 14.42
C LEU A 39 -2.09 14.33 14.06
N THR A 40 -1.81 15.45 14.73
CA THR A 40 -2.33 16.77 14.33
C THR A 40 -1.20 17.77 14.10
N LEU A 41 -1.42 18.73 13.20
CA LEU A 41 -0.45 19.80 12.89
C LEU A 41 0.10 20.45 14.17
N THR A 42 -0.81 20.81 15.07
CA THR A 42 -0.50 21.56 16.29
C THR A 42 0.21 20.68 17.31
N GLU A 43 -0.26 19.45 17.53
CA GLU A 43 0.36 18.53 18.50
C GLU A 43 1.75 18.09 18.05
N LEU A 44 1.95 17.80 16.76
CA LEU A 44 3.30 17.57 16.23
C LEU A 44 4.20 18.77 16.47
N GLY A 45 3.73 19.99 16.18
CA GLY A 45 4.50 21.21 16.38
C GLY A 45 4.84 21.49 17.85
N ARG A 46 3.94 21.17 18.79
CA ARG A 46 4.18 21.33 20.23
C ARG A 46 5.21 20.34 20.77
N ASN A 47 5.19 19.12 20.26
CA ASN A 47 6.01 18.01 20.74
C ASN A 47 7.31 17.82 19.94
N LEU A 48 7.65 18.76 19.05
CA LEU A 48 8.95 18.74 18.36
C LEU A 48 10.10 18.90 19.37
N PRO A 49 11.10 18.01 19.39
CA PRO A 49 12.19 18.04 20.38
C PRO A 49 13.23 19.11 20.01
N THR A 50 12.85 20.39 20.07
CA THR A 50 13.69 21.53 19.72
C THR A 50 13.51 22.68 20.71
N LYS A 51 14.52 23.53 20.85
CA LYS A 51 14.48 24.73 21.71
C LYS A 51 13.70 25.90 21.11
N ALA A 52 13.19 25.77 19.89
CA ALA A 52 12.47 26.84 19.20
C ALA A 52 11.07 27.05 19.80
N ARG A 53 10.54 28.28 19.73
CA ARG A 53 9.20 28.59 20.24
C ARG A 53 8.14 27.76 19.49
N THR A 54 7.10 27.33 20.19
CA THR A 54 6.00 26.51 19.68
C THR A 54 5.42 27.02 18.36
N LYS A 55 5.22 28.33 18.20
CA LYS A 55 4.70 28.92 16.95
C LYS A 55 5.60 28.62 15.73
N HIS A 56 6.92 28.58 15.92
CA HIS A 56 7.86 28.30 14.84
C HIS A 56 7.89 26.82 14.51
N ASN A 57 7.74 25.95 15.50
CA ASN A 57 7.63 24.51 15.33
C ASN A 57 6.35 24.10 14.60
N ILE A 58 5.21 24.71 14.96
CA ILE A 58 3.94 24.52 14.22
C ILE A 58 4.11 24.94 12.76
N LYS A 59 4.69 26.11 12.49
CA LYS A 59 5.00 26.55 11.12
C LYS A 59 5.99 25.63 10.40
N ARG A 60 6.89 24.97 11.12
CA ARG A 60 7.83 24.01 10.53
C ARG A 60 7.09 22.76 10.06
N ILE A 61 6.19 22.21 10.89
CA ILE A 61 5.35 21.07 10.51
C ILE A 61 4.41 21.44 9.37
N ASP A 62 3.80 22.63 9.40
CA ASP A 62 2.95 23.14 8.31
C ASP A 62 3.68 23.14 6.96
N ARG A 63 4.90 23.70 6.93
CA ARG A 63 5.74 23.70 5.73
C ARG A 63 6.17 22.30 5.31
N LEU A 64 6.39 21.38 6.25
CA LEU A 64 6.72 19.98 5.96
C LEU A 64 5.54 19.30 5.25
N LEU A 65 4.33 19.41 5.80
CA LEU A 65 3.12 18.82 5.22
C LEU A 65 2.77 19.42 3.86
N GLY A 66 3.03 20.72 3.67
CA GLY A 66 2.86 21.42 2.39
C GLY A 66 4.01 21.25 1.39
N ASN A 67 5.06 20.49 1.72
CA ASN A 67 6.25 20.40 0.88
C ASN A 67 6.02 19.57 -0.38
N ARG A 68 5.82 20.23 -1.53
CA ARG A 68 5.55 19.57 -2.83
C ARG A 68 6.70 18.68 -3.30
N HIS A 69 7.95 18.96 -2.94
CA HIS A 69 9.08 18.11 -3.31
C HIS A 69 9.04 16.80 -2.54
N LEU A 70 8.77 16.85 -1.22
CA LEU A 70 8.59 15.64 -0.41
C LEU A 70 7.45 14.76 -0.95
N HIS A 71 6.34 15.36 -1.36
CA HIS A 71 5.21 14.62 -1.97
C HIS A 71 5.57 13.95 -3.30
N LYS A 72 6.51 14.51 -4.08
CA LYS A 72 7.01 13.88 -5.30
C LYS A 72 7.96 12.72 -4.97
N GLU A 73 8.86 12.93 -4.02
CA GLU A 73 9.89 11.97 -3.58
C GLU A 73 9.32 10.76 -2.83
N ARG A 74 8.10 10.85 -2.29
CA ARG A 74 7.46 9.74 -1.56
C ARG A 74 7.41 8.42 -2.35
N LEU A 75 7.33 8.49 -3.69
CA LEU A 75 7.32 7.29 -4.52
C LEU A 75 8.65 6.54 -4.48
N ALA A 76 9.78 7.22 -4.27
CA ALA A 76 11.08 6.58 -4.08
C ALA A 76 11.08 5.72 -2.82
N VAL A 77 10.51 6.23 -1.73
CA VAL A 77 10.31 5.48 -0.48
C VAL A 77 9.42 4.26 -0.72
N TYR A 78 8.34 4.43 -1.49
CA TYR A 78 7.48 3.31 -1.86
C TYR A 78 8.22 2.25 -2.70
N ARG A 79 9.01 2.65 -3.71
CA ARG A 79 9.81 1.71 -4.51
C ARG A 79 10.85 0.96 -3.69
N TRP A 80 11.56 1.66 -2.82
CA TRP A 80 12.62 1.07 -2.01
C TRP A 80 12.06 0.01 -1.04
N HIS A 81 11.02 0.31 -0.26
CA HIS A 81 10.49 -0.69 0.66
C HIS A 81 9.79 -1.84 -0.09
N ALA A 82 9.14 -1.57 -1.23
CA ALA A 82 8.51 -2.61 -2.05
C ALA A 82 9.54 -3.55 -2.68
N SER A 83 10.69 -3.04 -3.15
CA SER A 83 11.77 -3.87 -3.66
C SER A 83 12.36 -4.77 -2.57
N PHE A 84 12.48 -4.25 -1.35
CA PHE A 84 12.92 -5.05 -0.20
C PHE A 84 11.94 -6.19 0.11
N ILE A 85 10.63 -5.88 0.18
CA ILE A 85 9.58 -6.85 0.51
C ILE A 85 9.41 -7.92 -0.59
N CYS A 86 9.47 -7.52 -1.85
CA CYS A 86 9.23 -8.41 -3.00
C CYS A 86 10.52 -9.09 -3.51
N SER A 87 11.69 -8.80 -2.94
CA SER A 87 12.99 -9.34 -3.38
C SER A 87 13.05 -10.87 -3.45
N GLY A 88 12.40 -11.55 -2.50
CA GLY A 88 12.42 -13.02 -2.40
C GLY A 88 11.23 -13.73 -3.05
N ASN A 89 10.23 -12.99 -3.57
CA ASN A 89 9.04 -13.59 -4.18
C ASN A 89 8.54 -12.75 -5.35
N THR A 90 8.68 -13.28 -6.56
CA THR A 90 8.22 -12.65 -7.79
C THR A 90 6.70 -12.64 -7.94
N MET A 91 5.96 -13.42 -7.14
CA MET A 91 4.48 -13.43 -7.13
C MET A 91 3.95 -13.20 -5.70
N PRO A 92 4.02 -11.96 -5.18
CA PRO A 92 3.47 -11.64 -3.87
C PRO A 92 1.94 -11.66 -3.91
N ILE A 93 1.33 -12.12 -2.82
CA ILE A 93 -0.12 -12.01 -2.60
C ILE A 93 -0.38 -10.62 -2.03
N VAL A 94 -1.05 -9.78 -2.81
CA VAL A 94 -1.31 -8.37 -2.48
C VAL A 94 -2.80 -8.19 -2.19
N LEU A 95 -3.13 -7.92 -0.94
CA LEU A 95 -4.46 -7.57 -0.48
C LEU A 95 -4.74 -6.10 -0.82
N VAL A 96 -5.84 -5.84 -1.53
CA VAL A 96 -6.28 -4.50 -1.90
C VAL A 96 -7.67 -4.22 -1.35
N ASP A 97 -7.80 -3.15 -0.57
CA ASP A 97 -9.07 -2.76 0.03
C ASP A 97 -9.22 -1.24 0.19
N TRP A 98 -10.48 -0.79 0.25
CA TRP A 98 -10.86 0.59 0.56
C TRP A 98 -11.07 0.76 2.06
N SER A 99 -10.62 1.88 2.62
CA SER A 99 -10.87 2.24 4.02
C SER A 99 -11.19 3.73 4.14
N ASP A 100 -12.09 4.10 5.05
CA ASP A 100 -12.33 5.51 5.38
C ASP A 100 -11.24 6.01 6.35
N ILE A 101 -10.67 7.19 6.09
CA ILE A 101 -9.68 7.82 6.97
C ILE A 101 -10.27 9.00 7.73
N ARG A 102 -11.24 9.70 7.14
CA ARG A 102 -11.86 10.91 7.70
C ARG A 102 -13.26 11.04 7.16
N GLU A 103 -14.21 10.47 7.89
CA GLU A 103 -15.64 10.49 7.57
C GLU A 103 -16.15 11.92 7.28
N GLN A 104 -15.80 12.88 8.13
CA GLN A 104 -16.19 14.30 7.96
C GLN A 104 -15.63 14.95 6.68
N LYS A 105 -14.43 14.54 6.24
CA LYS A 105 -13.80 15.07 5.01
C LYS A 105 -14.07 14.18 3.80
N ARG A 106 -14.83 13.09 3.97
CA ARG A 106 -15.20 12.13 2.93
C ARG A 106 -13.97 11.69 2.13
N LEU A 107 -12.90 11.27 2.82
CA LEU A 107 -11.67 10.79 2.21
C LEU A 107 -11.52 9.28 2.41
N MET A 108 -11.37 8.57 1.30
CA MET A 108 -11.15 7.13 1.26
C MET A 108 -9.70 6.84 0.90
N VAL A 109 -9.06 5.87 1.53
CA VAL A 109 -7.79 5.31 1.08
C VAL A 109 -8.03 3.99 0.38
N LEU A 110 -7.37 3.81 -0.75
CA LEU A 110 -7.15 2.50 -1.35
C LEU A 110 -5.75 2.05 -0.94
N ARG A 111 -5.64 0.87 -0.34
CA ARG A 111 -4.37 0.33 0.19
C ARG A 111 -4.08 -1.03 -0.43
N ALA A 112 -2.84 -1.22 -0.86
CA ALA A 112 -2.25 -2.48 -1.26
C ALA A 112 -1.26 -2.93 -0.18
N SER A 113 -1.42 -4.16 0.32
CA SER A 113 -0.58 -4.70 1.38
C SER A 113 -0.28 -6.18 1.15
N VAL A 114 0.87 -6.64 1.62
CA VAL A 114 1.20 -8.07 1.65
C VAL A 114 1.03 -8.60 3.07
N ALA A 115 0.64 -9.87 3.19
CA ALA A 115 0.68 -10.57 4.46
C ALA A 115 2.06 -11.22 4.64
N LEU A 116 2.83 -10.71 5.60
CA LEU A 116 4.16 -11.19 5.96
C LEU A 116 4.13 -11.67 7.42
N HIS A 117 4.35 -12.96 7.66
CA HIS A 117 4.35 -13.56 9.00
C HIS A 117 3.10 -13.20 9.86
N GLY A 118 1.92 -13.18 9.24
CA GLY A 118 0.66 -12.83 9.91
C GLY A 118 0.45 -11.34 10.15
N ARG A 119 1.36 -10.46 9.69
CA ARG A 119 1.19 -9.00 9.72
C ARG A 119 0.94 -8.46 8.32
N SER A 120 0.06 -7.46 8.22
CA SER A 120 -0.12 -6.71 6.97
C SER A 120 0.97 -5.65 6.87
N VAL A 121 1.73 -5.68 5.78
CA VAL A 121 2.73 -4.66 5.44
C VAL A 121 2.25 -3.92 4.21
N THR A 122 2.04 -2.61 4.33
CA THR A 122 1.60 -1.76 3.23
C THR A 122 2.70 -1.65 2.18
N LEU A 123 2.37 -1.98 0.92
CA LEU A 123 3.20 -1.72 -0.25
C LEU A 123 2.93 -0.35 -0.84
N TYR A 124 1.66 0.05 -0.85
CA TYR A 124 1.24 1.32 -1.40
C TYR A 124 -0.14 1.71 -0.89
N GLU A 125 -0.35 3.00 -0.66
CA GLU A 125 -1.67 3.54 -0.36
C GLU A 125 -1.85 4.92 -0.98
N LYS A 126 -3.10 5.22 -1.35
CA LYS A 126 -3.46 6.52 -1.93
C LYS A 126 -4.84 6.95 -1.48
N ALA A 127 -4.93 8.21 -1.06
CA ALA A 127 -6.18 8.84 -0.67
C ALA A 127 -6.90 9.41 -1.90
N PHE A 128 -8.22 9.27 -1.90
CA PHE A 128 -9.16 9.74 -2.90
C PHE A 128 -10.36 10.41 -2.22
N PRO A 129 -11.02 11.38 -2.87
CA PRO A 129 -12.34 11.82 -2.45
C PRO A 129 -13.35 10.67 -2.50
N LEU A 130 -14.34 10.66 -1.61
CA LEU A 130 -15.39 9.64 -1.59
C LEU A 130 -16.16 9.53 -2.91
N SER A 131 -16.30 10.64 -3.65
CA SER A 131 -16.91 10.63 -4.99
C SER A 131 -16.16 9.77 -6.00
N GLU A 132 -14.87 9.49 -5.76
CA GLU A 132 -14.04 8.63 -6.61
C GLU A 132 -13.92 7.20 -6.06
N GLN A 133 -14.55 6.88 -4.92
CA GLN A 133 -14.55 5.53 -4.37
C GLN A 133 -15.13 4.55 -5.39
N CYS A 134 -14.44 3.42 -5.60
CA CYS A 134 -14.83 2.41 -6.58
C CYS A 134 -14.93 2.91 -8.02
N SER A 135 -14.41 4.10 -8.33
CA SER A 135 -14.39 4.64 -9.70
C SER A 135 -13.25 4.02 -10.51
N LYS A 136 -13.49 3.83 -11.81
CA LYS A 136 -12.48 3.32 -12.74
C LYS A 136 -11.23 4.19 -12.77
N LYS A 137 -11.40 5.51 -12.74
CA LYS A 137 -10.30 6.48 -12.72
C LYS A 137 -9.38 6.28 -11.52
N ALA A 138 -9.94 6.18 -10.31
CA ALA A 138 -9.15 5.97 -9.10
C ALA A 138 -8.42 4.61 -9.14
N HIS A 139 -9.11 3.57 -9.59
CA HIS A 139 -8.55 2.23 -9.78
C HIS A 139 -7.38 2.19 -10.75
N ASP A 140 -7.56 2.73 -11.96
CA ASP A 140 -6.52 2.74 -12.99
C ASP A 140 -5.30 3.54 -12.52
N GLN A 141 -5.52 4.71 -11.90
CA GLN A 141 -4.43 5.51 -11.34
C GLN A 141 -3.68 4.76 -10.23
N PHE A 142 -4.41 4.09 -9.34
CA PHE A 142 -3.82 3.31 -8.26
C PHE A 142 -2.98 2.15 -8.78
N LEU A 143 -3.49 1.41 -9.76
CA LEU A 143 -2.79 0.29 -10.39
C LEU A 143 -1.55 0.76 -11.16
N ALA A 144 -1.64 1.88 -11.88
CA ALA A 144 -0.48 2.48 -12.56
C ALA A 144 0.61 2.91 -11.57
N ASP A 145 0.23 3.55 -10.47
CA ASP A 145 1.17 3.94 -9.42
C ASP A 145 1.81 2.70 -8.77
N LEU A 146 1.01 1.68 -8.42
CA LEU A 146 1.48 0.42 -7.86
C LEU A 146 2.43 -0.32 -8.81
N ALA A 147 2.13 -0.35 -10.11
CA ALA A 147 3.01 -0.96 -11.11
C ALA A 147 4.36 -0.23 -11.22
N SER A 148 4.38 1.10 -11.02
CA SER A 148 5.61 1.89 -10.98
C SER A 148 6.41 1.71 -9.67
N ILE A 149 5.80 1.11 -8.66
CA ILE A 149 6.39 0.87 -7.33
C ILE A 149 6.98 -0.53 -7.24
N LEU A 150 6.27 -1.52 -7.78
CA LEU A 150 6.72 -2.91 -7.76
C LEU A 150 7.95 -3.11 -8.66
N PRO A 151 8.88 -4.02 -8.29
CA PRO A 151 9.97 -4.43 -9.17
C PRO A 151 9.46 -4.98 -10.50
N SER A 152 10.18 -4.75 -11.60
CA SER A 152 9.75 -5.11 -12.96
C SER A 152 9.55 -6.60 -13.20
N ASN A 153 10.19 -7.46 -12.39
CA ASN A 153 10.05 -8.91 -12.42
C ASN A 153 8.94 -9.44 -11.50
N THR A 154 8.05 -8.55 -11.00
CA THR A 154 6.97 -8.91 -10.09
C THR A 154 5.65 -9.07 -10.83
N THR A 155 5.01 -10.22 -10.66
CA THR A 155 3.66 -10.51 -11.15
C THR A 155 2.77 -10.80 -9.95
N PRO A 156 2.18 -9.78 -9.28
CA PRO A 156 1.42 -9.98 -8.07
C PRO A 156 0.11 -10.73 -8.30
N LEU A 157 -0.37 -11.42 -7.26
CA LEU A 157 -1.75 -11.89 -7.15
C LEU A 157 -2.55 -10.86 -6.34
N ILE A 158 -3.42 -10.11 -7.02
CA ILE A 158 -4.28 -9.09 -6.41
C ILE A 158 -5.50 -9.75 -5.77
N VAL A 159 -5.59 -9.71 -4.45
CA VAL A 159 -6.75 -10.19 -3.70
C VAL A 159 -7.61 -9.01 -3.29
N SER A 160 -8.87 -9.00 -3.70
CA SER A 160 -9.81 -7.93 -3.36
C SER A 160 -11.16 -8.48 -2.89
N ASP A 161 -11.93 -7.66 -2.20
CA ASP A 161 -13.27 -8.04 -1.72
C ASP A 161 -14.34 -7.94 -2.82
N ALA A 162 -15.60 -8.22 -2.45
CA ALA A 162 -16.74 -8.21 -3.37
C ALA A 162 -17.20 -6.80 -3.81
N GLY A 163 -16.64 -5.75 -3.21
CA GLY A 163 -16.87 -4.36 -3.59
C GLY A 163 -16.28 -4.05 -4.96
N PHE A 164 -15.19 -4.72 -5.34
CA PHE A 164 -14.54 -4.55 -6.63
C PHE A 164 -15.29 -5.31 -7.75
N LYS A 165 -15.45 -4.64 -8.90
CA LYS A 165 -16.27 -5.12 -10.03
C LYS A 165 -15.42 -5.42 -11.27
N VAL A 166 -16.05 -5.99 -12.30
CA VAL A 166 -15.41 -6.40 -13.56
C VAL A 166 -14.40 -5.39 -14.14
N PRO A 167 -14.66 -4.07 -14.17
CA PRO A 167 -13.68 -3.11 -14.70
C PRO A 167 -12.33 -3.10 -13.96
N TRP A 168 -12.33 -3.33 -12.63
CA TRP A 168 -11.11 -3.45 -11.82
C TRP A 168 -10.26 -4.63 -12.29
N TYR A 169 -10.87 -5.82 -12.36
CA TYR A 169 -10.17 -7.04 -12.75
C TYR A 169 -9.61 -6.96 -14.18
N LYS A 170 -10.37 -6.36 -15.11
CA LYS A 170 -9.86 -6.09 -16.48
C LYS A 170 -8.64 -5.17 -16.48
N SER A 171 -8.58 -4.18 -15.59
CA SER A 171 -7.40 -3.32 -15.46
C SER A 171 -6.21 -4.06 -14.85
N VAL A 172 -6.44 -4.98 -13.91
CA VAL A 172 -5.38 -5.86 -13.36
C VAL A 172 -4.83 -6.80 -14.44
N GLU A 173 -5.69 -7.46 -15.21
CA GLU A 173 -5.30 -8.37 -16.30
C GLU A 173 -4.48 -7.65 -17.39
N LYS A 174 -4.80 -6.38 -17.69
CA LYS A 174 -4.03 -5.57 -18.65
C LYS A 174 -2.58 -5.33 -18.23
N LEU A 175 -2.26 -5.41 -16.93
CA LEU A 175 -0.90 -5.32 -16.41
C LEU A 175 -0.19 -6.69 -16.43
N GLY A 176 -0.85 -7.75 -16.90
CA GLY A 176 -0.34 -9.12 -16.86
C GLY A 176 -0.37 -9.72 -15.46
N TRP A 177 -1.17 -9.17 -14.54
CA TRP A 177 -1.23 -9.60 -13.15
C TRP A 177 -2.37 -10.58 -12.90
N TYR A 178 -2.23 -11.39 -11.85
CA TYR A 178 -3.26 -12.31 -11.40
C TYR A 178 -4.22 -11.61 -10.45
N TRP A 179 -5.46 -12.09 -10.34
CA TRP A 179 -6.40 -11.61 -9.34
C TRP A 179 -7.21 -12.76 -8.71
N LEU A 180 -7.66 -12.54 -7.48
CA LEU A 180 -8.57 -13.39 -6.74
C LEU A 180 -9.60 -12.50 -6.05
N SER A 181 -10.88 -12.86 -6.15
CA SER A 181 -11.93 -12.07 -5.51
C SER A 181 -13.05 -12.92 -4.92
N ARG A 182 -13.67 -12.37 -3.87
CA ARG A 182 -14.90 -12.89 -3.30
C ARG A 182 -16.09 -12.49 -4.18
N VAL A 183 -16.83 -13.48 -4.67
CA VAL A 183 -18.11 -13.25 -5.36
C VAL A 183 -19.26 -13.22 -4.34
N ARG A 184 -20.15 -12.24 -4.45
CA ARG A 184 -21.41 -12.18 -3.68
C ARG A 184 -22.56 -12.72 -4.54
N GLY A 185 -23.16 -13.83 -4.14
CA GLY A 185 -24.23 -14.56 -4.85
C GLY A 185 -24.18 -16.08 -4.57
N LYS A 186 -25.18 -16.85 -5.02
CA LYS A 186 -25.16 -18.32 -4.92
C LYS A 186 -24.08 -18.92 -5.84
N GLY A 187 -22.87 -19.03 -5.30
CA GLY A 187 -21.79 -19.86 -5.81
C GLY A 187 -20.94 -19.22 -6.90
N HIS A 188 -19.65 -19.55 -6.85
CA HIS A 188 -18.60 -19.42 -7.86
C HIS A 188 -17.57 -18.32 -7.53
N CYS A 189 -16.42 -18.75 -7.02
CA CYS A 189 -15.18 -18.00 -7.04
C CYS A 189 -14.67 -18.02 -8.49
N CYS A 190 -14.37 -16.88 -9.11
CA CYS A 190 -13.93 -16.83 -10.50
C CYS A 190 -12.41 -16.70 -10.64
N LYS A 191 -11.88 -17.55 -11.52
CA LYS A 191 -10.60 -17.59 -12.26
C LYS A 191 -9.32 -17.20 -11.53
N VAL A 192 -8.52 -18.23 -11.22
CA VAL A 192 -7.06 -18.12 -11.36
C VAL A 192 -6.75 -18.32 -12.84
N SER A 193 -6.06 -17.38 -13.48
CA SER A 193 -5.75 -17.47 -14.93
C SER A 193 -4.72 -18.55 -15.27
N ASP A 194 -4.04 -19.14 -14.27
CA ASP A 194 -3.11 -20.26 -14.42
C ASP A 194 -3.19 -21.26 -13.24
N GLU A 195 -3.19 -22.57 -13.52
CA GLU A 195 -3.14 -23.63 -12.50
C GLU A 195 -1.94 -23.51 -11.55
N ALA A 196 -0.82 -22.95 -12.02
CA ALA A 196 0.39 -22.76 -11.21
C ALA A 196 0.20 -21.75 -10.06
N ALA A 197 -0.55 -20.66 -10.30
CA ALA A 197 -0.89 -19.69 -9.27
C ALA A 197 -1.85 -20.26 -8.22
N PHE A 198 -2.70 -21.23 -8.62
CA PHE A 198 -3.60 -21.92 -7.70
C PHE A 198 -2.83 -22.81 -6.70
N CYS A 199 -1.80 -23.52 -7.16
CA CYS A 199 -0.95 -24.37 -6.31
C CYS A 199 -0.11 -23.58 -5.30
N LEU A 200 0.28 -22.34 -5.61
CA LEU A 200 1.08 -21.49 -4.71
C LEU A 200 0.27 -20.97 -3.50
N ILE A 201 -1.03 -20.72 -3.69
CA ILE A 201 -1.95 -20.32 -2.61
C ILE A 201 -2.11 -21.44 -1.57
N GLN A 202 -1.97 -22.72 -1.98
CA GLN A 202 -2.20 -23.87 -1.10
C GLN A 202 -1.15 -24.04 0.00
N ARG A 203 0.10 -23.62 -0.22
CA ARG A 203 1.20 -24.01 0.69
C ARG A 203 1.30 -23.20 1.99
N PRO A 204 0.92 -21.90 2.06
CA PRO A 204 0.93 -21.16 3.33
C PRO A 204 -0.46 -20.69 3.84
N TYR A 205 -1.49 -20.59 3.00
CA TYR A 205 -2.72 -19.83 3.33
C TYR A 205 -4.01 -20.66 3.46
N ILE A 206 -4.00 -21.96 3.14
CA ILE A 206 -5.16 -22.84 3.34
C ILE A 206 -5.07 -23.53 4.70
N SER A 207 -5.06 -22.71 5.76
CA SER A 207 -5.37 -23.15 7.10
C SER A 207 -6.51 -22.27 7.58
N LYS A 208 -7.73 -22.77 7.36
CA LYS A 208 -9.04 -22.22 7.79
C LYS A 208 -9.66 -21.23 6.79
N THR A 209 -10.78 -21.66 6.19
CA THR A 209 -11.84 -20.84 5.52
C THR A 209 -11.88 -20.78 3.98
N LEU A 210 -11.15 -21.61 3.22
CA LEU A 210 -11.36 -21.73 1.77
C LEU A 210 -11.65 -23.17 1.38
N LEU A 211 -12.90 -23.42 0.97
CA LEU A 211 -13.34 -24.70 0.42
C LEU A 211 -12.80 -24.84 -1.01
N THR A 212 -11.69 -25.55 -1.17
CA THR A 212 -11.11 -25.85 -2.49
C THR A 212 -11.81 -27.06 -3.10
N ARG A 213 -12.52 -26.89 -4.22
CA ARG A 213 -13.00 -28.01 -5.03
C ARG A 213 -12.29 -27.97 -6.38
N ARG A 214 -11.53 -29.03 -6.66
CA ARG A 214 -10.87 -29.30 -7.95
C ARG A 214 -11.99 -29.57 -8.97
N ILE A 215 -12.18 -28.68 -9.94
CA ILE A 215 -13.02 -28.97 -11.10
C ILE A 215 -12.08 -29.41 -12.21
N SER A 216 -12.04 -30.72 -12.44
CA SER A 216 -11.38 -31.32 -13.60
C SER A 216 -12.04 -30.80 -14.89
N PRO A 217 -11.26 -30.51 -15.95
CA PRO A 217 -11.84 -30.17 -17.25
C PRO A 217 -12.59 -31.40 -17.75
N ARG A 218 -13.92 -31.33 -17.78
CA ARG A 218 -14.69 -32.30 -18.58
C ARG A 218 -14.35 -32.04 -20.03
N GLY A 219 -13.74 -33.03 -20.67
CA GLY A 219 -13.47 -33.02 -22.10
C GLY A 219 -14.76 -32.90 -22.91
N SER A 220 -14.64 -32.18 -24.02
CA SER A 220 -15.46 -32.40 -25.22
C SER A 220 -15.04 -33.75 -25.84
N PRO A 221 -15.95 -34.50 -26.47
CA PRO A 221 -16.83 -34.05 -27.55
C PRO A 221 -18.28 -33.81 -27.13
#